data_AF-A0A2H3BCL9-F1
#
_entry.id   AF-A0A2H3BCL9-F1
#
_cell.length_a   1.000
_cell.length_b   1.000
_cell.length_c   1.000
_cell.angle_alpha   90.00
_cell.angle_beta   90.00
_cell.angle_gamma   90.00
#
_symmetry.space_group_name_H-M   'P 1'
#
loop_
_entity.id
_entity.type
_entity.pdbx_description
1 polymer ?
#
loop_
_entity_poly.entity_id
_entity_poly.type
_entity_poly.pdbx_seq_one_letter_code
_entity_poly.pdbx_strand_id
1 'polypeptide(L)'
;MYEGVVDTICLNTLLQNNVQSIPADFSKRLFKMQASKTAPHCDAAKSFGYGYPTTVPMAGETLSSSSLIRWYTKQIFILAFTDKQAGSALFHYRHFFAPSIDMMHPKLMAVHHSEQYRTADFFLCPVWLKPRSV
;
A
#
# COMPACT_ATOMS: atom_id res chain seq x y z
N MET A 1 -6.91 -11.29 8.59
CA MET A 1 -6.47 -11.75 9.93
C MET A 1 -6.01 -10.60 10.85
N TYR A 2 -5.50 -9.47 10.32
CA TYR A 2 -4.99 -8.36 11.17
C TYR A 2 -6.02 -7.28 11.57
N GLU A 3 -7.11 -7.07 10.82
CA GLU A 3 -8.20 -6.15 11.21
C GLU A 3 -8.73 -6.45 12.63
N GLY A 4 -8.85 -7.74 12.99
CA GLY A 4 -9.28 -8.14 14.33
C GLY A 4 -8.32 -7.73 15.46
N VAL A 5 -7.03 -7.55 15.17
CA VAL A 5 -6.04 -7.04 16.15
C VAL A 5 -6.23 -5.53 16.34
N VAL A 6 -6.42 -4.78 15.25
CA VAL A 6 -6.71 -3.34 15.30
C VAL A 6 -8.00 -3.08 16.07
N ASP A 7 -9.04 -3.88 15.83
CA ASP A 7 -10.32 -3.82 16.54
C ASP A 7 -10.15 -4.05 18.04
N THR A 8 -9.39 -5.09 18.41
CA THR A 8 -9.14 -5.43 19.82
C THR A 8 -8.37 -4.31 20.52
N ILE A 9 -7.38 -3.70 19.85
CA ILE A 9 -6.64 -2.56 20.39
C ILE A 9 -7.56 -1.35 20.60
N CYS A 10 -8.37 -0.99 19.60
CA CYS A 10 -9.29 0.15 19.71
C CYS A 10 -10.32 -0.05 20.83
N LEU A 11 -10.87 -1.26 20.94
CA LEU A 11 -11.80 -1.64 21.99
C LEU A 11 -11.13 -1.54 23.37
N ASN A 12 -9.96 -2.13 23.54
CA ASN A 12 -9.21 -2.07 24.80
C ASN A 12 -8.87 -0.63 25.19
N THR A 13 -8.40 0.19 24.25
CA THR A 13 -8.13 1.61 24.49
C THR A 13 -9.37 2.35 24.99
N LEU A 14 -10.55 2.11 24.39
CA LEU A 14 -11.77 2.79 24.85
C LEU A 14 -12.29 2.24 26.18
N LEU A 15 -12.16 0.94 26.45
CA LEU A 15 -12.54 0.36 27.73
C LEU A 15 -11.64 0.87 28.87
N GLN A 16 -10.32 0.94 28.67
CA GLN A 16 -9.38 1.48 29.65
C GLN A 16 -9.59 2.97 29.93
N ASN A 17 -10.16 3.71 28.98
CA ASN A 17 -10.51 5.12 29.18
C ASN A 17 -11.90 5.32 29.82
N ASN A 18 -12.71 4.26 29.95
CA ASN A 18 -14.09 4.32 30.45
C ASN A 18 -14.36 3.23 31.51
N VAL A 19 -13.39 3.01 32.41
CA VAL A 19 -13.42 1.92 33.42
C VAL A 19 -14.62 2.03 34.38
N GLN A 20 -15.09 3.25 34.67
CA GLN A 20 -16.17 3.48 35.63
C GLN A 20 -17.57 3.30 35.04
N SER A 21 -17.77 3.58 33.75
CA SER A 21 -19.07 3.54 33.09
C SER A 21 -18.92 3.62 31.57
N ILE A 22 -19.72 2.87 30.82
CA ILE A 22 -19.74 2.91 29.36
C ILE A 22 -20.60 4.11 28.92
N PRO A 23 -20.03 5.13 28.24
CA PRO A 23 -20.79 6.29 27.81
C PRO A 23 -21.78 5.94 26.69
N ALA A 24 -22.88 6.70 26.58
CA ALA A 24 -23.92 6.44 25.58
C ALA A 24 -23.42 6.55 24.12
N ASP A 25 -22.31 7.27 23.89
CA ASP A 25 -21.68 7.42 22.58
C ASP A 25 -20.47 6.49 22.36
N PHE A 26 -20.28 5.49 23.23
CA PHE A 26 -19.16 4.55 23.19
C PHE A 26 -19.01 3.88 21.81
N SER A 27 -20.10 3.33 21.26
CA SER A 27 -20.07 2.66 19.95
C SER A 27 -19.67 3.61 18.83
N LYS A 28 -20.18 4.84 18.84
CA LYS A 28 -19.79 5.87 17.86
C LYS A 28 -18.30 6.18 17.94
N ARG A 29 -17.75 6.30 19.15
CA ARG A 29 -16.30 6.53 19.35
C ARG A 29 -15.46 5.35 18.89
N LEU A 30 -15.91 4.13 19.17
CA LEU A 30 -15.25 2.90 18.74
C LEU A 30 -15.18 2.81 17.22
N PHE A 31 -16.34 2.88 16.54
CA PHE A 31 -16.37 2.80 15.09
C PHE A 31 -15.63 3.95 14.42
N LYS A 32 -15.65 5.16 15.01
CA LYS A 32 -14.85 6.28 14.51
C LYS A 32 -13.34 6.01 14.60
N MET A 33 -12.89 5.42 15.71
CA MET A 33 -11.48 5.07 15.91
C MET A 33 -11.02 3.90 15.03
N GLN A 34 -11.89 2.90 14.83
CA GLN A 34 -11.62 1.80 13.91
C GLN A 34 -11.58 2.30 12.46
N ALA A 35 -12.59 3.06 12.04
CA ALA A 35 -12.69 3.57 10.69
C ALA A 35 -11.48 4.42 10.30
N SER A 36 -10.95 5.26 11.20
CA SER A 36 -9.77 6.07 10.89
C SER A 36 -8.50 5.25 10.66
N LYS A 37 -8.39 4.05 11.25
CA LYS A 37 -7.24 3.14 11.08
C LYS A 37 -7.42 2.19 9.90
N THR A 38 -8.64 1.74 9.64
CA THR A 38 -8.92 0.74 8.60
C THR A 38 -9.21 1.39 7.23
N ALA A 39 -9.74 2.61 7.18
CA ALA A 39 -10.09 3.28 5.92
C ALA A 39 -8.92 3.35 4.90
N PRO A 40 -7.68 3.74 5.29
CA PRO A 40 -6.56 3.76 4.34
C PRO A 40 -6.25 2.39 3.74
N HIS A 41 -6.47 1.31 4.50
CA HIS A 41 -6.26 -0.05 4.03
C HIS A 41 -7.38 -0.51 3.09
N CYS A 42 -8.65 -0.17 3.40
CA CYS A 42 -9.77 -0.38 2.50
C CYS A 42 -9.58 0.36 1.17
N ASP A 43 -9.12 1.62 1.21
CA ASP A 43 -8.86 2.43 0.03
C ASP A 43 -7.70 1.86 -0.80
N ALA A 44 -6.65 1.34 -0.16
CA ALA A 44 -5.57 0.65 -0.84
C ALA A 44 -6.07 -0.62 -1.55
N ALA A 45 -6.83 -1.48 -0.85
CA ALA A 45 -7.39 -2.71 -1.43
C ALA A 45 -8.30 -2.42 -2.63
N LYS A 46 -9.16 -1.41 -2.50
CA LYS A 46 -10.02 -0.93 -3.58
C LYS A 46 -9.21 -0.40 -4.76
N SER A 47 -8.16 0.38 -4.50
CA SER A 47 -7.26 0.88 -5.53
C SER A 47 -6.60 -0.24 -6.32
N PHE A 48 -6.18 -1.34 -5.66
CA PHE A 48 -5.70 -2.54 -6.35
C PHE A 48 -6.78 -3.20 -7.20
N GLY A 49 -8.03 -3.26 -6.71
CA GLY A 49 -9.17 -3.77 -7.45
C GLY A 49 -9.42 -3.01 -8.77
N TYR A 50 -9.23 -1.70 -8.79
CA TYR A 50 -9.36 -0.88 -10.01
C TYR A 50 -8.25 -1.11 -11.03
N GLY A 51 -7.24 -1.90 -10.70
CA GLY A 51 -6.25 -2.38 -11.66
C GLY A 51 -6.81 -3.39 -12.67
N TYR A 52 -7.96 -4.01 -12.41
CA TYR A 52 -8.58 -4.99 -13.30
C TYR A 52 -9.63 -4.34 -14.21
N PRO A 53 -9.62 -4.63 -15.52
CA PRO A 53 -10.58 -4.06 -16.47
C PRO A 53 -12.02 -4.55 -16.23
N THR A 54 -12.19 -5.66 -15.50
CA THR A 54 -13.47 -6.26 -15.16
C THR A 54 -14.11 -5.64 -13.92
N THR A 55 -13.40 -4.79 -13.19
CA THR A 55 -13.92 -4.19 -11.95
C THR A 55 -14.90 -3.07 -12.28
N VAL A 56 -16.06 -3.06 -11.62
CA VAL A 56 -17.01 -1.95 -11.71
C VAL A 56 -16.65 -0.92 -10.64
N PRO A 57 -16.26 0.32 -11.00
CA PRO A 57 -15.93 1.35 -10.02
C PRO A 57 -17.17 1.80 -9.23
N MET A 58 -16.95 2.37 -8.04
CA MET A 58 -18.04 2.95 -7.26
C MET A 58 -18.56 4.22 -7.93
N ALA A 59 -19.78 4.62 -7.60
CA ALA A 59 -20.41 5.82 -8.15
C ALA A 59 -19.50 7.05 -7.96
N GLY A 60 -19.20 7.75 -9.05
CA GLY A 60 -18.31 8.93 -9.05
C GLY A 60 -16.83 8.62 -9.22
N GLU A 61 -16.43 7.35 -9.32
CA GLU A 61 -15.03 6.94 -9.48
C GLU A 61 -14.79 6.26 -10.83
N THR A 62 -13.52 6.16 -11.22
CA THR A 62 -13.10 5.58 -12.50
C THR A 62 -12.05 4.49 -12.27
N LEU A 63 -11.81 3.64 -13.28
CA LEU A 63 -10.70 2.68 -13.24
C LEU A 63 -9.32 3.35 -13.21
N SER A 64 -9.24 4.59 -13.69
CA SER A 64 -8.05 5.44 -13.59
C SER A 64 -7.85 6.05 -12.21
N SER A 65 -8.85 6.01 -11.33
CA SER A 65 -8.71 6.43 -9.94
C SER A 65 -7.57 5.63 -9.29
N SER A 66 -6.70 6.34 -8.57
CA SER A 66 -5.52 5.76 -7.90
C SER A 66 -4.48 5.10 -8.82
N SER A 67 -4.50 5.39 -10.14
CA SER A 67 -3.51 4.85 -11.10
C SER A 67 -2.06 5.18 -10.73
N LEU A 68 -1.79 6.40 -10.27
CA LEU A 68 -0.47 6.82 -9.77
C LEU A 68 0.00 6.00 -8.57
N ILE A 69 -0.87 5.81 -7.58
CA ILE A 69 -0.56 5.02 -6.38
C ILE A 69 -0.27 3.57 -6.77
N ARG A 70 -1.11 2.98 -7.64
CA ARG A 70 -0.88 1.63 -8.16
C ARG A 70 0.46 1.50 -8.88
N TRP A 71 0.79 2.48 -9.74
CA TRP A 71 2.06 2.50 -10.43
C TRP A 71 3.23 2.55 -9.44
N TYR A 72 3.18 3.47 -8.46
CA TYR A 72 4.23 3.61 -7.45
C TYR A 72 4.41 2.33 -6.64
N THR A 73 3.32 1.76 -6.14
CA THR A 73 3.37 0.52 -5.36
C THR A 73 3.92 -0.65 -6.18
N LYS A 74 3.58 -0.73 -7.48
CA LYS A 74 4.17 -1.72 -8.40
C LYS A 74 5.69 -1.55 -8.49
N GLN A 75 6.20 -0.32 -8.55
CA GLN A 75 7.64 -0.08 -8.58
C GLN A 75 8.31 -0.53 -7.28
N ILE A 76 7.73 -0.19 -6.12
CA ILE A 76 8.24 -0.66 -4.82
C ILE A 76 8.24 -2.19 -4.73
N PHE A 77 7.23 -2.87 -5.29
CA PHE A 77 7.22 -4.33 -5.37
C PHE A 77 8.39 -4.91 -6.17
N ILE A 78 8.68 -4.32 -7.33
CA ILE A 78 9.81 -4.74 -8.15
C ILE A 78 11.12 -4.47 -7.41
N LEU A 79 11.20 -3.31 -6.77
CA LEU A 79 12.38 -2.84 -6.06
C LEU A 79 12.71 -3.65 -4.81
N ALA A 80 11.70 -4.16 -4.12
CA ALA A 80 11.87 -4.97 -2.93
C ALA A 80 12.71 -6.24 -3.15
N PHE A 81 12.85 -6.71 -4.39
CA PHE A 81 13.69 -7.86 -4.72
C PHE A 81 15.19 -7.54 -4.83
N THR A 82 15.55 -6.27 -5.05
CA THR A 82 16.93 -5.83 -5.26
C THR A 82 17.44 -4.91 -4.15
N ASP A 83 16.55 -4.11 -3.56
CA ASP A 83 16.86 -3.11 -2.55
C ASP A 83 16.31 -3.54 -1.17
N LYS A 84 17.22 -3.71 -0.20
CA LYS A 84 16.87 -4.10 1.17
C LYS A 84 16.05 -3.04 1.91
N GLN A 85 16.26 -1.76 1.65
CA GLN A 85 15.48 -0.68 2.26
C GLN A 85 14.06 -0.68 1.71
N ALA A 86 13.89 -0.84 0.39
CA ALA A 86 12.56 -0.96 -0.21
C ALA A 86 11.83 -2.22 0.27
N GLY A 87 12.53 -3.36 0.33
CA GLY A 87 11.99 -4.62 0.86
C GLY A 87 11.59 -4.50 2.32
N SER A 88 12.41 -3.86 3.15
CA SER A 88 12.10 -3.58 4.55
C SER A 88 10.87 -2.68 4.68
N ALA A 89 10.83 -1.54 3.97
CA ALA A 89 9.69 -0.62 4.04
C ALA A 89 8.38 -1.30 3.61
N LEU A 90 8.42 -2.10 2.54
CA LEU A 90 7.28 -2.87 2.07
C LEU A 90 6.84 -3.93 3.10
N PHE A 91 7.79 -4.62 3.73
CA PHE A 91 7.50 -5.60 4.78
C PHE A 91 6.82 -4.95 5.99
N HIS A 92 7.37 -3.86 6.50
CA HIS A 92 6.81 -3.16 7.66
C HIS A 92 5.43 -2.57 7.35
N TYR A 93 5.23 -2.00 6.16
CA TYR A 93 3.92 -1.52 5.74
C TYR A 93 2.89 -2.65 5.65
N ARG A 94 3.23 -3.76 4.97
CA ARG A 94 2.31 -4.90 4.81
C ARG A 94 1.93 -5.58 6.12
N HIS A 95 2.79 -5.48 7.12
CA HIS A 95 2.56 -6.03 8.46
C HIS A 95 2.15 -4.96 9.49
N PHE A 96 1.85 -3.74 9.05
CA PHE A 96 1.42 -2.63 9.92
C PHE A 96 2.40 -2.27 11.05
N PHE A 97 3.68 -2.60 10.88
CA PHE A 97 4.75 -2.15 11.78
C PHE A 97 5.16 -0.70 11.52
N ALA A 98 4.82 -0.16 10.34
CA ALA A 98 5.08 1.22 9.96
C ALA A 98 3.88 1.81 9.19
N PRO A 99 3.66 3.13 9.27
CA PRO A 99 2.63 3.80 8.48
C PRO A 99 2.94 3.76 6.98
N SER A 100 1.89 3.93 6.16
CA SER A 100 2.02 3.92 4.68
C SER A 100 2.95 5.01 4.13
N ILE A 101 3.13 6.12 4.86
CA ILE A 101 4.00 7.22 4.45
C ILE A 101 5.48 6.79 4.36
N ASP A 102 5.89 5.81 5.16
CA ASP A 102 7.27 5.31 5.15
C ASP A 102 7.53 4.51 3.86
N MET A 103 6.53 3.77 3.37
CA MET A 103 6.60 3.09 2.06
C MET A 103 6.53 4.10 0.90
N MET A 104 5.83 5.22 1.06
CA MET A 104 5.69 6.25 0.03
C MET A 104 6.84 7.27 0.02
N HIS A 105 7.90 7.03 0.79
CA HIS A 105 8.99 7.99 0.93
C HIS A 105 9.77 8.14 -0.40
N PRO A 106 9.90 9.36 -0.97
CA PRO A 106 10.49 9.56 -2.30
C PRO A 106 11.93 9.02 -2.45
N LYS A 107 12.70 9.00 -1.36
CA LYS A 107 14.07 8.46 -1.34
C LYS A 107 14.15 6.97 -1.74
N LEU A 108 13.09 6.20 -1.53
CA LEU A 108 13.06 4.78 -1.94
C LEU A 108 13.14 4.64 -3.47
N MET A 109 12.61 5.62 -4.21
CA MET A 109 12.62 5.62 -5.68
C MET A 109 13.78 6.45 -6.27
N ALA A 110 14.34 7.40 -5.51
CA ALA A 110 15.37 8.32 -5.98
C ALA A 110 16.72 7.63 -6.29
N VAL A 111 17.09 6.61 -5.52
CA VAL A 111 18.34 5.87 -5.72
C VAL A 111 18.31 5.11 -7.05
N HIS A 112 17.17 4.50 -7.38
CA HIS A 112 17.01 3.66 -8.57
C HIS A 112 16.76 4.43 -9.86
N HIS A 113 16.12 5.59 -9.82
CA HIS A 113 16.01 6.43 -11.03
C HIS A 113 17.39 6.87 -11.55
N SER A 114 18.38 7.11 -10.69
CA SER A 114 19.75 7.43 -11.12
C SER A 114 20.49 6.25 -11.77
N GLU A 115 20.10 5.02 -11.41
CA GLU A 115 20.74 3.80 -11.87
C GLU A 115 20.05 3.22 -13.10
N GLN A 116 18.75 3.48 -13.27
CA GLN A 116 17.97 3.14 -14.46
C GLN A 116 18.40 3.97 -15.69
N TYR A 117 18.82 5.23 -15.50
CA TYR A 117 19.48 6.01 -16.57
C TYR A 117 20.96 5.67 -16.78
N ARG A 118 21.62 5.00 -15.83
CA ARG A 118 23.00 4.50 -15.99
C ARG A 118 23.05 3.10 -16.64
N THR A 119 22.00 2.31 -16.44
CA THR A 119 21.85 0.96 -17.02
C THR A 119 21.11 0.95 -18.35
N ALA A 120 20.41 2.04 -18.71
CA ALA A 120 19.91 2.23 -20.08
C ALA A 120 21.04 2.28 -21.14
N ASP A 121 22.26 2.62 -20.74
CA ASP A 121 23.45 2.56 -21.60
C ASP A 121 24.23 1.24 -21.50
N PHE A 122 23.86 0.33 -20.57
CA PHE A 122 24.58 -0.92 -20.32
C PHE A 122 23.77 -2.20 -20.57
N PHE A 123 22.47 -2.10 -20.83
CA PHE A 123 21.62 -3.23 -21.26
C PHE A 123 21.25 -3.18 -22.75
N LEU A 124 22.21 -2.80 -23.59
CA LEU A 124 22.30 -3.33 -24.95
C LEU A 124 23.32 -4.47 -24.95
N CYS A 125 22.90 -5.67 -24.54
CA CYS A 125 23.55 -6.89 -24.99
C CYS A 125 22.51 -8.03 -25.12
N PRO A 126 22.54 -8.80 -26.22
CA PRO A 126 21.35 -9.31 -26.89
C PRO A 126 21.25 -10.83 -26.76
N VAL A 127 20.28 -11.34 -26.00
CA VAL A 127 20.11 -12.82 -25.87
C VAL A 127 18.66 -13.30 -26.01
N TRP A 128 17.69 -12.47 -26.42
CA TRP A 128 16.31 -12.95 -26.64
C TRP A 128 15.57 -12.32 -27.83
N LEU A 129 16.24 -12.16 -28.97
CA LEU A 129 15.56 -12.03 -30.26
C LEU A 129 16.04 -13.16 -31.18
N LYS A 130 15.28 -14.26 -31.21
CA LYS A 130 15.34 -15.20 -32.33
C LYS A 130 14.65 -14.52 -33.53
N PRO A 131 15.22 -14.59 -34.74
CA PRO A 131 14.66 -13.94 -35.91
C PRO A 131 13.42 -14.70 -36.40
N ARG A 132 12.38 -13.96 -36.78
CA ARG A 132 11.34 -14.46 -37.67
C ARG A 132 11.54 -13.77 -39.03
N SER A 133 12.32 -14.41 -39.89
CA SER A 133 12.09 -14.44 -41.35
C SER A 133 11.47 -15.81 -41.61
N VAL A 134 10.36 -15.98 -42.33
CA VAL A 134 9.93 -15.35 -43.59
C VAL A 134 8.46 -14.92 -43.48
#